data_AF-A0A067SWQ6-F1
#
_entry.id   AF-A0A067SWQ6-F1
#
_cell.length_a   1.000
_cell.length_b   1.000
_cell.length_c   1.000
_cell.angle_alpha   90.00
_cell.angle_beta   90.00
_cell.angle_gamma   90.00
#
_symmetry.space_group_name_H-M   'P 1'
#
loop_
_entity.id
_entity.type
_entity.pdbx_description
1 polymer ?
#
loop_
_entity_poly.entity_id
_entity_poly.type
_entity_poly.pdbx_seq_one_letter_code
_entity_poly.pdbx_strand_id
1 'polypeptide(L)' 'MGGIGKTQICLKFTEEMETVFSHIFWIDASSADTITQNLKGISNHPSAKLAGLDGSPEAVLQWMAYLPGE' A
#
# COMPACT_ATOMS: atom_id res chain seq x y z
N MET A 1 -0.62 14.01 21.68
CA MET A 1 0.86 14.01 21.71
C MET A 1 1.38 13.04 20.66
N GLY A 2 1.65 13.52 19.45
CA GLY A 2 2.09 12.71 18.32
C GLY A 2 3.34 13.32 17.71
N GLY A 3 4.50 12.82 18.11
CA GLY A 3 5.80 13.33 17.69
C GLY A 3 6.78 12.73 18.69
N ILE A 4 7.67 11.84 18.31
CA ILE A 4 8.64 11.96 17.23
C ILE A 4 8.93 10.55 16.70
N GLY A 5 9.34 10.44 15.43
CA GLY A 5 10.01 9.23 14.92
C GLY A 5 9.14 8.07 14.43
N LYS A 6 7.83 8.00 14.71
CA LYS A 6 6.99 6.86 14.25
C LYS A 6 7.06 6.64 12.73
N THR A 7 6.80 7.69 11.95
CA THR A 7 6.93 7.63 10.49
C THR A 7 8.35 7.29 10.06
N GLN A 8 9.36 7.85 10.74
CA GLN A 8 10.77 7.58 10.43
C GLN A 8 11.16 6.12 10.70
N ILE A 9 10.61 5.51 11.76
CA ILE A 9 10.80 4.08 12.06
C ILE A 9 10.15 3.22 10.97
N CYS A 10 8.92 3.54 10.53
CA CYS A 10 8.27 2.80 9.44
C CYS A 10 9.02 2.95 8.10
N LEU A 11 9.57 4.13 7.81
CA LEU A 11 10.42 4.36 6.64
C LEU A 11 11.70 3.52 6.74
N LYS A 12 12.36 3.53 7.90
CA LYS A 12 13.58 2.75 8.10
C LYS A 12 13.35 1.24 7.98
N PHE A 13 12.24 0.76 8.54
CA PHE A 13 11.81 -0.63 8.39
C PHE A 13 11.60 -1.02 6.93
N THR A 14 10.98 -0.13 6.13
CA THR A 14 10.74 -0.38 4.71
C THR A 14 12.06 -0.50 3.94
N GLU A 15 13.03 0.37 4.22
CA GLU A 15 14.38 0.29 3.64
C GLU A 15 15.10 -1.02 4.01
N GLU A 16 15.01 -1.45 5.26
CA GLU A 16 15.70 -2.65 5.75
C GLU A 16 15.06 -3.96 5.25
N MET A 17 13.77 -3.93 4.93
CA MET A 17 13.00 -5.11 4.53
C MET A 17 12.74 -5.20 3.03
N GLU A 18 13.32 -4.30 2.22
CA GLU A 18 13.13 -4.27 0.76
C GLU A 18 13.53 -5.59 0.09
N THR A 19 14.50 -6.33 0.66
CA THR A 19 14.92 -7.64 0.16
C THR A 19 14.12 -8.82 0.72
N VAL A 20 13.26 -8.57 1.70
CA VAL A 20 12.46 -9.58 2.41
C VAL A 20 11.02 -9.62 1.89
N PHE A 21 10.43 -8.45 1.61
CA PHE A 21 9.08 -8.36 1.07
C PHE A 21 9.14 -7.92 -0.40
N SER A 22 8.55 -8.72 -1.28
CA SER A 22 8.41 -8.38 -2.70
C SER A 22 7.49 -7.17 -2.94
N HIS A 23 6.57 -6.90 -2.01
CA HIS A 23 5.61 -5.81 -2.12
C HIS A 23 5.40 -5.11 -0.77
N ILE A 24 5.58 -3.79 -0.73
CA ILE A 24 5.30 -2.94 0.44
C ILE A 24 4.38 -1.79 0.00
N PHE A 25 3.28 -1.60 0.72
CA PHE A 25 2.28 -0.56 0.41
C PHE A 25 2.18 0.43 1.56
N TRP A 26 2.24 1.74 1.24
CA TRP A 26 2.01 2.81 2.20
C TRP A 26 0.59 3.37 2.03
N ILE A 27 -0.17 3.43 3.13
CA ILE A 27 -1.53 3.96 3.14
C ILE A 27 -1.63 5.01 4.25
N ASP A 28 -2.05 6.23 3.89
CA ASP A 28 -2.50 7.21 4.87
C ASP A 28 -3.92 6.83 5.35
N ALA A 29 -4.02 6.43 6.63
CA ALA A 29 -5.25 6.02 7.29
C ALA A 29 -5.86 7.11 8.18
N SER A 30 -5.54 8.38 7.92
CA SER A 30 -6.03 9.54 8.70
C SER A 30 -7.56 9.71 8.67
N SER A 31 -8.24 9.27 7.60
CA SER A 31 -9.69 9.24 7.47
C SER A 31 -10.14 8.14 6.50
N ALA A 32 -11.44 7.83 6.48
CA ALA A 32 -11.99 6.89 5.51
C ALA A 32 -11.80 7.37 4.05
N ASP A 33 -11.88 8.69 3.83
CA ASP A 33 -11.67 9.29 2.51
C ASP A 33 -10.21 9.17 2.07
N THR A 34 -9.24 9.41 2.96
CA THR A 34 -7.82 9.27 2.62
C THR A 34 -7.44 7.82 2.35
N ILE A 35 -8.01 6.86 3.09
CA ILE A 35 -7.87 5.42 2.80
C ILE A 35 -8.38 5.10 1.39
N THR A 36 -9.60 5.53 1.08
CA THR A 36 -10.24 5.27 -0.22
C THR A 36 -9.42 5.85 -1.38
N GLN A 37 -8.95 7.09 -1.22
CA GLN A 37 -8.10 7.75 -2.23
C GLN A 37 -6.73 7.06 -2.38
N ASN A 38 -6.11 6.62 -1.28
CA ASN A 38 -4.84 5.89 -1.33
C ASN A 38 -5.00 4.54 -2.04
N LEU A 39 -6.05 3.77 -1.72
CA LEU A 39 -6.34 2.49 -2.39
C LEU A 39 -6.59 2.69 -3.89
N LYS A 40 -7.35 3.71 -4.27
CA LYS A 40 -7.51 4.09 -5.68
C LYS A 40 -6.20 4.55 -6.33
N GLY A 41 -5.29 5.15 -5.56
CA GLY A 41 -3.93 5.44 -5.99
C GLY A 41 -3.16 4.17 -6.35
N ILE A 42 -3.22 3.14 -5.49
CA ILE A 42 -2.59 1.83 -5.72
C ILE A 42 -3.11 1.17 -6.99
N SER A 43 -4.40 1.29 -7.31
CA SER A 43 -4.95 0.75 -8.56
C SER A 43 -4.32 1.36 -9.83
N ASN A 44 -3.60 2.49 -9.71
CA ASN A 44 -2.87 3.08 -10.83
C ASN A 44 -1.46 2.50 -11.04
N HIS A 45 -0.96 1.67 -10.12
CA HIS A 45 0.32 1.00 -10.28
C HIS A 45 0.32 0.11 -11.54
N PRO A 46 1.42 0.00 -12.31
CA PRO A 46 1.46 -0.79 -13.54
C PRO A 46 0.97 -2.24 -13.36
N SER A 47 1.42 -2.92 -12.30
CA SER A 47 1.00 -4.31 -12.02
C SER A 47 -0.49 -4.41 -11.67
N ALA A 48 -1.04 -3.39 -11.01
CA ALA A 48 -2.45 -3.31 -10.66
C ALA A 48 -3.31 -3.04 -11.92
N LYS A 49 -2.87 -2.11 -12.78
CA LYS A 49 -3.53 -1.86 -14.07
C LYS A 49 -3.50 -3.07 -14.99
N LEU A 50 -2.39 -3.80 -15.03
CA LEU A 50 -2.28 -5.03 -15.81
C LEU A 50 -3.27 -6.11 -15.32
N ALA A 51 -3.56 -6.15 -14.02
CA ALA A 51 -4.57 -7.03 -13.44
C ALA A 51 -6.02 -6.59 -13.73
N GLY A 52 -6.24 -5.47 -14.42
CA GLY A 52 -7.57 -5.04 -14.85
C GLY A 52 -8.48 -4.54 -13.73
N LEU A 53 -7.90 -4.04 -12.64
CA LEU A 53 -8.65 -3.52 -11.49
C LEU A 53 -9.59 -2.37 -11.89
N ASP A 54 -10.83 -2.41 -11.39
CA ASP A 54 -11.84 -1.37 -11.60
C ASP A 54 -11.62 -0.11 -10.74
N GLY A 55 -10.60 -0.13 -9.89
CA GLY A 55 -10.23 0.97 -9.00
C GLY A 55 -11.10 1.10 -7.75
N SER A 56 -11.99 0.14 -7.49
CA SER A 56 -12.70 0.04 -6.21
C SER A 56 -11.74 -0.35 -5.08
N PRO A 57 -11.94 0.16 -3.85
CA PRO A 57 -11.15 -0.25 -2.68
C PRO A 57 -11.13 -1.77 -2.48
N GLU A 58 -12.26 -2.44 -2.66
CA GLU A 58 -12.42 -3.88 -2.47
C GLU A 58 -11.59 -4.68 -3.47
N ALA A 59 -11.63 -4.30 -4.76
CA ALA A 59 -10.83 -4.97 -5.79
C ALA A 59 -9.33 -4.80 -5.52
N VAL A 60 -8.90 -3.61 -5.07
CA VAL A 60 -7.49 -3.35 -4.71
C VAL A 60 -7.06 -4.21 -3.54
N LEU A 61 -7.87 -4.30 -2.48
CA LEU A 61 -7.59 -5.15 -1.32
C LEU A 61 -7.53 -6.64 -1.70
N GLN A 62 -8.45 -7.10 -2.56
CA GLN A 62 -8.42 -8.46 -3.08
C GLN A 62 -7.14 -8.71 -3.88
N TRP A 63 -6.76 -7.81 -4.78
CA TRP A 63 -5.53 -7.93 -5.55
C TRP A 63 -4.30 -8.00 -4.66
N MET A 64 -4.19 -7.14 -3.64
CA MET A 64 -3.10 -7.19 -2.67
C MET A 64 -3.01 -8.56 -1.97
N ALA A 65 -4.14 -9.17 -1.64
CA ALA A 65 -4.19 -10.48 -0.99
C ALA A 65 -3.76 -11.65 -1.90
N TYR A 66 -3.82 -11.48 -3.22
CA TYR A 66 -3.40 -12.49 -4.20
C TYR A 66 -2.02 -12.24 -4.81
N LEU A 67 -1.30 -11.22 -4.34
CA LEU A 67 0.07 -10.96 -4.82
C LEU A 67 0.97 -12.14 -4.46
N PRO A 68 1.78 -12.65 -5.41
CA PRO A 68 2.72 -13.72 -5.11
C PRO A 68 3.80 -13.21 -4.13
N GLY A 69 4.08 -14.03 -3.12
CA GLY A 69 5.37 -13.95 -2.42
C GLY A 69 6.42 -14.57 -3.32
N GLU A 70 7.54 -13.87 -3.54
CA GLU A 70 8.74 -14.48 -4.13
C GLU A 70 9.51 -15.29 -3.07
#